data_AF-M0MLL0-F1
#
_entry.id   AF-M0MLL0-F1
#
_cell.length_a   1.000
_cell.length_b   1.000
_cell.length_c   1.000
_cell.angle_alpha   90.00
_cell.angle_beta   90.00
_cell.angle_gamma   90.00
#
_symmetry.space_group_name_H-M   'P 1'
#
loop_
_entity.id
_entity.type
_entity.pdbx_description
1 polymer ?
#
loop_
_entity_poly.entity_id
_entity_poly.type
_entity_poly.pdbx_seq_one_letter_code
_entity_poly.pdbx_strand_id
1 'polypeptide(L)'
;MADLDPSDHTIDELEAQLDEIDDPETLQEIRDAETDGEDRTGALDAIDERLNSVTDDGADSSDESGNDTDAGSSDDGTSGNGLGIIDIRNQVRDVAADLIGRPLDGITEVRADDDGWYSTVEVIERNSIPDTQDILGRYEIDLDADGNVRGYRRLRRYRRGDTNDETLE
;
A
#
# COMPACT_ATOMS: atom_id res chain seq x y z
N MET A 1 36.45 2.64 -3.49
CA MET A 1 35.08 3.09 -3.77
C MET A 1 34.66 2.33 -5.00
N ALA A 2 33.79 1.34 -4.80
CA ALA A 2 33.19 0.62 -5.90
C ALA A 2 32.31 1.64 -6.64
N ASP A 3 32.66 1.92 -7.88
CA ASP A 3 31.87 2.77 -8.77
C ASP A 3 30.84 1.84 -9.41
N LEU A 4 29.86 1.41 -8.62
CA LEU A 4 28.82 0.49 -9.06
C LEU A 4 27.58 1.32 -9.29
N ASP A 5 27.36 1.70 -10.55
CA ASP A 5 26.17 2.43 -10.94
C ASP A 5 25.03 1.42 -11.14
N PRO A 6 23.98 1.46 -10.31
CA PRO A 6 22.93 0.46 -10.39
C PRO A 6 22.15 0.57 -11.70
N SER A 7 22.14 1.74 -12.36
CA SER A 7 21.47 1.98 -13.65
C SER A 7 22.16 1.29 -14.83
N ASP A 8 23.45 0.95 -14.72
CA ASP A 8 24.18 0.22 -15.78
C ASP A 8 23.88 -1.29 -15.74
N HIS A 9 23.23 -1.77 -14.67
CA HIS A 9 22.93 -3.18 -14.44
C HIS A 9 21.42 -3.45 -14.43
N THR A 10 21.05 -4.68 -14.81
CA THR A 10 19.69 -5.20 -14.59
C THR A 10 19.51 -5.62 -13.14
N ILE A 11 18.27 -5.65 -12.64
CA ILE A 11 17.95 -6.00 -11.25
C ILE A 11 18.65 -7.30 -10.82
N ASP A 12 18.52 -8.39 -11.61
CA ASP A 12 19.17 -9.67 -11.30
C ASP A 12 20.71 -9.60 -11.23
N GLU A 13 21.33 -8.69 -11.98
CA GLU A 13 22.79 -8.52 -12.05
C GLU A 13 23.30 -7.59 -10.93
N LEU A 14 22.45 -6.64 -10.52
CA LEU A 14 22.67 -5.81 -9.35
C LEU A 14 22.60 -6.65 -8.07
N GLU A 15 21.57 -7.51 -7.93
CA GLU A 15 21.42 -8.44 -6.80
C GLU A 15 22.67 -9.31 -6.60
N ALA A 16 23.21 -9.87 -7.68
CA ALA A 16 24.41 -10.69 -7.64
C ALA A 16 25.65 -9.91 -7.15
N GLN A 17 25.76 -8.63 -7.51
CA GLN A 17 26.87 -7.78 -7.10
C GLN A 17 26.72 -7.25 -5.68
N LEU A 18 25.49 -7.00 -5.22
CA LEU A 18 25.18 -6.58 -3.85
C LEU A 18 25.55 -7.66 -2.83
N ASP A 19 25.39 -8.94 -3.17
CA ASP A 19 25.79 -10.06 -2.30
C ASP A 19 27.30 -10.02 -1.98
N GLU A 20 28.14 -9.54 -2.90
CA GLU A 20 29.59 -9.42 -2.70
C GLU A 20 30.01 -8.19 -1.85
N ILE A 21 29.07 -7.29 -1.53
CA ILE A 21 29.33 -6.04 -0.80
C ILE A 21 28.82 -6.18 0.65
N ASP A 22 29.75 -6.25 1.60
CA ASP A 22 29.46 -6.30 3.05
C ASP A 22 29.56 -4.93 3.75
N ASP A 23 29.83 -3.85 3.02
CA ASP A 23 30.05 -2.52 3.57
C ASP A 23 28.77 -1.68 3.50
N PRO A 24 28.19 -1.25 4.65
CA PRO A 24 26.91 -0.56 4.67
C PRO A 24 26.97 0.85 4.07
N GLU A 25 28.13 1.53 4.19
CA GLU A 25 28.31 2.86 3.60
C GLU A 25 28.27 2.75 2.06
N THR A 26 28.93 1.74 1.50
CA THR A 26 28.91 1.46 0.05
C THR A 26 27.51 1.10 -0.45
N LEU A 27 26.76 0.28 0.28
CA LEU A 27 25.37 -0.07 -0.06
C LEU A 27 24.45 1.16 -0.03
N GLN A 28 24.66 2.07 0.92
CA GLN A 28 23.91 3.31 1.01
C GLN A 28 24.22 4.26 -0.15
N GLU A 29 25.48 4.37 -0.58
CA GLU A 29 25.86 5.14 -1.77
C GLU A 29 25.18 4.61 -3.06
N ILE A 30 25.08 3.29 -3.21
CA ILE A 30 24.40 2.67 -4.36
C ILE A 30 22.89 2.93 -4.31
N ARG A 31 22.28 2.89 -3.12
CA ARG A 31 20.86 3.21 -2.93
C ARG A 31 20.54 4.64 -3.33
N ASP A 32 21.33 5.60 -2.84
CA ASP A 32 21.18 7.02 -3.19
C ASP A 32 21.35 7.25 -4.70
N ALA A 33 22.27 6.53 -5.35
CA ALA A 33 22.46 6.60 -6.79
C ALA A 33 21.25 6.04 -7.58
N GLU A 34 20.65 4.93 -7.13
CA GLU A 34 19.42 4.39 -7.76
C GLU A 34 18.24 5.34 -7.57
N THR A 35 18.10 5.95 -6.40
CA THR A 35 17.04 6.93 -6.11
C THR A 35 17.17 8.22 -6.92
N ASP A 36 18.40 8.73 -7.13
CA ASP A 36 18.64 9.91 -7.99
C ASP A 36 18.56 9.56 -9.50
N GLY A 37 18.74 8.28 -9.83
CA GLY A 37 18.77 7.74 -11.18
C GLY A 37 17.40 7.28 -11.71
N GLU A 38 17.25 5.97 -11.88
CA GLU A 38 16.05 5.34 -12.48
C GLU A 38 14.91 5.08 -11.47
N ASP A 39 15.19 5.18 -10.16
CA ASP A 39 14.27 4.95 -9.05
C ASP A 39 13.48 3.64 -9.19
N ARG A 40 14.17 2.56 -9.61
CA ARG A 40 13.50 1.27 -9.85
C ARG A 40 13.24 0.61 -8.52
N THR A 41 11.96 0.45 -8.19
CA THR A 41 11.51 -0.16 -6.93
C THR A 41 12.16 -1.52 -6.65
N GLY A 42 12.33 -2.38 -7.67
CA GLY A 42 12.97 -3.68 -7.48
C GLY A 42 14.48 -3.63 -7.22
N ALA A 43 15.18 -2.60 -7.72
CA ALA A 43 16.60 -2.41 -7.43
C ALA A 43 16.79 -1.86 -6.00
N LEU A 44 15.95 -0.91 -5.59
CA LEU A 44 15.96 -0.37 -4.22
C LEU A 44 15.68 -1.45 -3.18
N ASP A 45 14.71 -2.32 -3.43
CA ASP A 45 14.34 -3.43 -2.54
C ASP A 45 15.52 -4.39 -2.32
N ALA A 46 16.22 -4.77 -3.39
CA ALA A 46 17.41 -5.61 -3.32
C ALA A 46 18.55 -4.96 -2.50
N ILE A 47 18.74 -3.64 -2.63
CA ILE A 47 19.77 -2.90 -1.89
C ILE A 47 19.40 -2.79 -0.40
N ASP A 48 18.13 -2.49 -0.09
CA ASP A 48 17.62 -2.38 1.28
C ASP A 48 17.70 -3.71 2.03
N GLU A 49 17.36 -4.83 1.37
CA GLU A 49 17.49 -6.18 1.95
C GLU A 49 18.95 -6.48 2.35
N ARG A 50 19.90 -6.17 1.46
CA ARG A 50 21.33 -6.37 1.74
C ARG A 50 21.84 -5.47 2.86
N LEU A 51 21.43 -4.20 2.88
CA LEU A 51 21.81 -3.23 3.91
C LEU A 51 21.32 -3.66 5.31
N ASN A 52 20.10 -4.21 5.37
CA ASN A 52 19.55 -4.77 6.60
C ASN A 52 20.38 -5.98 7.06
N SER A 53 20.70 -6.90 6.15
CA SER A 53 21.55 -8.07 6.47
C SER A 53 22.94 -7.70 6.99
N VAL A 54 23.56 -6.64 6.48
CA VAL A 54 24.89 -6.18 6.92
C VAL A 54 24.83 -5.42 8.24
N THR A 55 23.76 -4.66 8.48
CA THR A 55 23.59 -3.84 9.68
C THR A 55 23.13 -4.67 10.88
N ASP A 56 22.46 -5.80 10.63
CA ASP A 56 21.93 -6.73 11.63
C ASP A 56 22.97 -7.76 12.14
N ASP A 57 24.27 -7.46 12.16
CA ASP A 57 25.27 -8.29 12.88
C ASP A 57 25.31 -7.97 14.40
N GLY A 58 24.14 -7.67 14.99
CA GLY A 58 24.10 -6.90 16.24
C GLY A 58 22.93 -7.04 17.19
N ALA A 59 21.95 -7.93 17.02
CA ALA A 59 21.05 -8.33 18.12
C ALA A 59 20.14 -9.54 17.77
N ASP A 60 20.50 -10.71 18.30
CA ASP A 60 19.58 -11.85 18.40
C ASP A 60 18.47 -11.57 19.44
N SER A 61 17.21 -11.45 18.97
CA SER A 61 16.01 -12.02 19.62
C SER A 61 14.80 -12.00 18.69
N SER A 62 14.43 -13.20 18.24
CA SER A 62 13.11 -13.72 17.85
C SER A 62 11.87 -12.84 18.11
N ASP A 63 11.04 -12.56 17.08
CA ASP A 63 9.77 -13.28 16.78
C ASP A 63 8.99 -12.57 15.65
N GLU A 64 8.63 -13.36 14.63
CA GLU A 64 7.42 -13.31 13.77
C GLU A 64 7.07 -12.05 12.94
N SER A 65 7.30 -12.21 11.64
CA SER A 65 6.27 -12.15 10.58
C SER A 65 5.63 -10.80 10.24
N GLY A 66 6.18 -10.18 9.19
CA GLY A 66 5.43 -9.82 7.99
C GLY A 66 5.18 -8.34 7.75
N ASN A 67 5.49 -7.92 6.50
CA ASN A 67 4.85 -6.81 5.78
C ASN A 67 5.20 -5.40 6.34
N ASP A 68 5.62 -4.38 5.60
CA ASP A 68 5.49 -4.10 4.19
C ASP A 68 6.44 -2.95 3.81
N THR A 69 7.02 -3.07 2.62
CA THR A 69 7.30 -2.00 1.64
C THR A 69 7.12 -0.56 2.14
N ASP A 70 8.18 0.03 2.70
CA ASP A 70 8.28 1.48 2.88
C ASP A 70 8.82 2.08 1.58
N ALA A 71 7.90 2.48 0.69
CA ALA A 71 8.22 3.28 -0.49
C ALA A 71 7.10 4.28 -0.81
N GLY A 72 7.24 5.47 -0.22
CA GLY A 72 6.94 6.73 -0.89
C GLY A 72 5.56 7.37 -0.64
N SER A 73 5.55 8.42 0.19
CA SER A 73 5.47 9.80 -0.32
C SER A 73 5.43 10.81 0.82
N SER A 74 6.29 11.82 0.70
CA SER A 74 6.11 13.08 1.39
C SER A 74 4.85 13.77 0.86
N ASP A 75 3.83 13.94 1.71
CA ASP A 75 2.85 15.02 1.55
C ASP A 75 2.48 15.60 2.91
N ASP A 76 2.57 16.92 2.96
CA ASP A 76 2.43 17.80 4.09
C ASP A 76 0.98 17.80 4.63
N GLY A 77 0.83 17.61 5.94
CA GLY A 77 -0.36 18.07 6.67
C GLY A 77 -1.18 17.02 7.40
N THR A 78 -0.67 16.49 8.51
CA THR A 78 -1.28 16.58 9.87
C THR A 78 -0.55 15.62 10.79
N SER A 79 0.09 16.17 11.83
CA SER A 79 0.71 15.39 12.90
C SER A 79 -0.31 14.45 13.57
N GLY A 80 -0.17 13.17 13.28
CA GLY A 80 -0.67 12.05 14.06
C GLY A 80 0.28 10.89 13.81
N ASN A 81 0.80 10.28 14.87
CA ASN A 81 1.78 9.19 14.84
C ASN A 81 1.16 7.86 14.35
N GLY A 82 0.23 7.91 13.39
CA GLY A 82 -0.58 6.78 12.90
C GLY A 82 -0.61 6.70 11.38
N LEU A 83 -1.20 5.63 10.86
CA LEU A 83 -1.28 5.34 9.43
C LEU A 83 -1.81 6.53 8.62
N GLY A 84 -1.19 6.79 7.47
CA GLY A 84 -1.64 7.81 6.54
C GLY A 84 -2.91 7.40 5.81
N ILE A 85 -3.59 8.38 5.20
CA ILE A 85 -4.80 8.13 4.40
C ILE A 85 -4.55 7.14 3.25
N ILE A 86 -3.32 7.11 2.72
CA ILE A 86 -2.92 6.19 1.64
C ILE A 86 -2.80 4.76 2.17
N ASP A 87 -2.18 4.58 3.33
CA ASP A 87 -2.06 3.27 3.99
C ASP A 87 -3.45 2.69 4.25
N ILE A 88 -4.34 3.49 4.83
CA ILE A 88 -5.73 3.07 5.11
C ILE A 88 -6.48 2.73 3.82
N ARG A 89 -6.31 3.52 2.76
CA ARG A 89 -6.93 3.23 1.46
C ARG A 89 -6.45 1.89 0.90
N ASN A 90 -5.16 1.61 0.98
CA ASN A 90 -4.58 0.36 0.48
C ASN A 90 -5.06 -0.83 1.32
N GLN A 91 -5.07 -0.68 2.64
CA GLN A 91 -5.60 -1.68 3.57
C GLN A 91 -7.06 -2.01 3.25
N VAL A 92 -7.92 -1.01 3.10
CA VAL A 92 -9.33 -1.19 2.74
C VAL A 92 -9.48 -1.93 1.41
N ARG A 93 -8.66 -1.59 0.41
CA ARG A 93 -8.70 -2.24 -0.90
C ARG A 93 -8.43 -3.74 -0.81
N ASP A 94 -7.51 -4.13 0.06
CA ASP A 94 -7.12 -5.54 0.25
C ASP A 94 -8.21 -6.31 1.02
N VAL A 95 -8.68 -5.77 2.13
CA VAL A 95 -9.58 -6.49 3.04
C VAL A 95 -11.05 -6.47 2.61
N ALA A 96 -11.51 -5.44 1.89
CA ALA A 96 -12.94 -5.23 1.63
C ALA A 96 -13.59 -6.36 0.81
N ALA A 97 -12.87 -6.89 -0.18
CA ALA A 97 -13.40 -7.94 -1.04
C ALA A 97 -13.61 -9.26 -0.27
N ASP A 98 -12.66 -9.60 0.61
CA ASP A 98 -12.74 -10.79 1.47
C ASP A 98 -13.83 -10.63 2.53
N LEU A 99 -13.82 -9.49 3.24
CA LEU A 99 -14.80 -9.16 4.29
C LEU A 99 -16.26 -9.23 3.79
N ILE A 100 -16.51 -8.71 2.59
CA ILE A 100 -17.87 -8.65 2.02
C ILE A 100 -18.19 -9.94 1.22
N GLY A 101 -17.17 -10.71 0.85
CA GLY A 101 -17.29 -11.91 0.02
C GLY A 101 -17.77 -11.60 -1.40
N ARG A 102 -17.44 -10.42 -1.93
CA ARG A 102 -17.83 -9.93 -3.25
C ARG A 102 -16.69 -9.11 -3.86
N PRO A 103 -16.53 -9.12 -5.19
CA PRO A 103 -15.49 -8.34 -5.83
C PRO A 103 -15.72 -6.84 -5.57
N LEU A 104 -14.67 -6.19 -5.10
CA LEU A 104 -14.60 -4.74 -4.95
C LEU A 104 -14.64 -4.09 -6.33
N ASP A 105 -15.50 -3.09 -6.48
CA ASP A 105 -15.53 -2.23 -7.67
C ASP A 105 -14.58 -1.03 -7.49
N GLY A 106 -14.63 -0.40 -6.32
CA GLY A 106 -13.78 0.73 -6.01
C GLY A 106 -13.99 1.29 -4.61
N ILE A 107 -13.12 2.23 -4.24
CA ILE A 107 -13.20 3.01 -2.99
C ILE A 107 -13.68 4.41 -3.37
N THR A 108 -14.79 4.83 -2.79
CA THR A 108 -15.41 6.15 -3.06
C THR A 108 -15.00 7.22 -2.07
N GLU A 109 -14.67 6.84 -0.84
CA GLU A 109 -14.34 7.79 0.23
C GLU A 109 -13.42 7.12 1.25
N VAL A 110 -12.45 7.88 1.76
CA VAL A 110 -11.63 7.55 2.92
C VAL A 110 -11.52 8.81 3.76
N ARG A 111 -11.79 8.71 5.06
CA ARG A 111 -11.81 9.85 5.96
C ARG A 111 -11.30 9.46 7.35
N ALA A 112 -10.48 10.33 7.93
CA ALA A 112 -10.12 10.24 9.34
C ALA A 112 -11.27 10.74 10.23
N ASP A 113 -11.47 10.08 11.36
CA ASP A 113 -12.39 10.47 12.43
C ASP A 113 -11.63 10.48 13.78
N ASP A 114 -12.29 10.89 14.87
CA ASP A 114 -11.65 11.04 16.19
C ASP A 114 -11.14 9.69 16.75
N ASP A 115 -11.80 8.59 16.40
CA ASP A 115 -11.54 7.25 16.96
C ASP A 115 -10.89 6.27 15.96
N GLY A 116 -10.56 6.74 14.75
CA GLY A 116 -9.97 5.92 13.67
C GLY A 116 -10.29 6.43 12.27
N TRP A 117 -10.74 5.54 11.39
CA TRP A 117 -10.98 5.83 9.98
C TRP A 117 -12.30 5.24 9.50
N TYR A 118 -12.94 5.95 8.57
CA TYR A 118 -14.08 5.45 7.83
C TYR A 118 -13.76 5.38 6.35
N SER A 119 -14.13 4.26 5.72
CA SER A 119 -14.06 4.14 4.27
C SER A 119 -15.37 3.66 3.68
N THR A 120 -15.72 4.29 2.57
CA THR A 120 -16.88 3.90 1.78
C THR A 120 -16.43 3.21 0.50
N VAL A 121 -16.88 1.97 0.32
CA VAL A 121 -16.53 1.13 -0.83
C VAL A 121 -17.75 0.71 -1.63
N GLU A 122 -17.54 0.48 -2.92
CA GLU A 122 -18.52 -0.10 -3.83
C GLU A 122 -18.10 -1.52 -4.18
N VAL A 123 -19.05 -2.46 -4.15
CA VAL A 123 -18.83 -3.87 -4.54
C VAL A 123 -19.87 -4.29 -5.57
N ILE A 124 -19.52 -5.24 -6.44
CA ILE A 124 -20.46 -5.84 -7.38
C ILE A 124 -21.24 -6.95 -6.66
N GLU A 125 -22.47 -6.64 -6.25
CA GLU A 125 -23.33 -7.63 -5.58
C GLU A 125 -23.93 -8.64 -6.57
N ARG A 126 -24.15 -8.23 -7.82
CA ARG A 126 -24.65 -9.10 -8.88
C ARG A 126 -24.23 -8.59 -10.26
N ASN A 127 -23.59 -9.47 -11.03
CA ASN A 127 -23.32 -9.21 -12.44
C ASN A 127 -24.60 -9.27 -13.30
N SER A 128 -24.72 -8.33 -14.23
CA SER A 128 -25.72 -8.30 -15.31
C SER A 128 -25.04 -8.32 -16.67
N ILE A 129 -25.80 -8.70 -17.70
CA ILE A 129 -25.36 -8.57 -19.10
C ILE A 129 -26.33 -7.59 -19.78
N PRO A 130 -25.86 -6.44 -20.29
CA PRO A 130 -24.47 -5.96 -20.31
C PRO A 130 -23.94 -5.57 -18.91
N ASP A 131 -22.62 -5.61 -18.74
CA ASP A 131 -21.85 -5.25 -17.51
C ASP A 131 -22.13 -3.83 -17.01
N THR A 132 -22.58 -2.93 -17.89
CA THR A 132 -23.10 -1.60 -17.51
C THR A 132 -24.36 -1.63 -16.66
N GLN A 133 -25.02 -2.80 -16.49
CA GLN A 133 -26.21 -2.98 -15.66
C GLN A 133 -25.93 -3.76 -14.36
N ASP A 134 -24.67 -3.88 -13.96
CA ASP A 134 -24.29 -4.52 -12.70
C ASP A 134 -25.00 -3.86 -11.51
N ILE A 135 -25.32 -4.68 -10.50
CA ILE A 135 -25.88 -4.19 -9.25
C ILE A 135 -24.72 -3.93 -8.29
N LEU A 136 -24.51 -2.67 -7.95
CA LEU A 136 -23.53 -2.21 -6.99
C LEU A 136 -24.14 -2.10 -5.60
N GLY A 137 -23.34 -2.46 -4.59
CA GLY A 137 -23.62 -2.21 -3.19
C GLY A 137 -22.61 -1.22 -2.63
N ARG A 138 -23.08 -0.17 -1.96
CA ARG A 138 -22.23 0.78 -1.22
C ARG A 138 -22.16 0.32 0.23
N TYR A 139 -20.94 0.11 0.72
CA TYR A 139 -20.64 -0.32 2.07
C TYR A 139 -19.80 0.73 2.77
N GLU A 140 -20.00 0.87 4.07
CA GLU A 140 -19.16 1.64 4.95
C GLU A 140 -18.39 0.66 5.83
N ILE A 141 -17.09 0.89 5.97
CA ILE A 141 -16.16 0.11 6.78
C ILE A 141 -15.60 1.07 7.82
N ASP A 142 -15.72 0.66 9.09
CA ASP A 142 -15.16 1.33 10.26
C ASP A 142 -13.83 0.67 10.61
N LEU A 143 -12.79 1.48 10.72
CA LEU A 143 -11.44 1.05 11.05
C LEU A 143 -10.93 1.81 12.26
N ASP A 144 -10.06 1.18 13.06
CA ASP A 144 -9.33 1.87 14.12
C ASP A 144 -8.16 2.71 13.59
N ALA A 145 -7.47 3.41 14.49
CA ALA A 145 -6.30 4.24 14.17
C ALA A 145 -5.14 3.46 13.53
N ASP A 146 -5.08 2.14 13.78
CA ASP A 146 -4.10 1.21 13.24
C ASP A 146 -4.62 0.51 11.96
N GLY A 147 -5.78 0.92 11.44
CA GLY A 147 -6.33 0.41 10.18
C GLY A 147 -6.99 -0.97 10.29
N ASN A 148 -7.24 -1.48 11.49
CA ASN A 148 -7.97 -2.75 11.63
C ASN A 148 -9.47 -2.53 11.52
N VAL A 149 -10.15 -3.45 10.82
CA VAL A 149 -11.60 -3.39 10.65
C VAL A 149 -12.30 -3.70 11.96
N ARG A 150 -13.08 -2.73 12.45
CA ARG A 150 -13.97 -2.89 13.61
C ARG A 150 -15.38 -3.29 13.23
N GLY A 151 -15.82 -2.88 12.05
CA GLY A 151 -17.15 -3.21 11.56
C GLY A 151 -17.37 -2.78 10.12
N TYR A 152 -18.47 -3.27 9.55
CA TYR A 152 -18.93 -2.80 8.25
C TYR A 152 -20.45 -2.89 8.16
N ARG A 153 -21.05 -2.06 7.31
CA ARG A 153 -22.48 -2.09 7.02
C ARG A 153 -22.76 -1.75 5.56
N ARG A 154 -23.82 -2.34 5.00
CA ARG A 154 -24.32 -1.97 3.68
C ARG A 154 -25.21 -0.73 3.80
N LEU A 155 -24.83 0.36 3.15
CA LEU A 155 -25.60 1.60 3.12
C LEU A 155 -26.76 1.50 2.12
N ARG A 156 -26.47 1.09 0.89
CA ARG A 156 -27.47 1.01 -0.19
C ARG A 156 -27.05 0.05 -1.29
N ARG A 157 -27.99 -0.23 -2.20
CA ARG A 157 -27.79 -0.98 -3.43
C ARG A 157 -28.43 -0.23 -4.59
N TYR A 158 -27.74 -0.15 -5.73
CA TYR A 158 -28.21 0.51 -6.94
C TYR A 158 -27.66 -0.18 -8.19
N ARG A 159 -28.16 0.22 -9.36
CA ARG A 159 -27.62 -0.25 -10.65
C ARG A 159 -26.51 0.68 -11.11
N ARG A 160 -25.49 0.11 -11.73
CA ARG A 160 -24.47 0.84 -12.46
C ARG A 160 -25.17 1.69 -13.55
N GLY A 161 -24.86 2.99 -13.57
CA GLY A 161 -25.48 3.95 -14.49
C GLY A 161 -26.79 4.61 -14.00
N ASP A 162 -27.30 4.24 -12.82
CA ASP A 162 -28.27 5.11 -12.14
C ASP A 162 -27.48 6.35 -11.68
N THR A 163 -27.62 7.45 -12.43
CA THR A 163 -27.00 8.74 -12.07
C THR A 163 -27.45 9.05 -10.65
N ASN A 164 -26.50 9.00 -9.72
CA ASN A 164 -26.71 9.47 -8.37
C ASN A 164 -27.08 10.95 -8.50
N ASP A 165 -28.37 11.26 -8.37
CA ASP A 165 -28.83 12.63 -8.16
C ASP A 165 -28.28 13.03 -6.79
N GLU A 166 -27.02 13.47 -6.77
CA GLU A 166 -26.41 14.12 -5.63
C GLU A 166 -26.98 15.55 -5.59
N THR A 167 -28.28 15.66 -5.35
CA THR A 167 -28.88 16.86 -4.81
C THR A 167 -28.33 17.01 -3.39
N LEU A 168 -27.20 17.70 -3.28
CA LEU A 168 -26.80 18.37 -2.06
C LEU A 168 -27.83 19.47 -1.79
N GLU A 169 -28.84 19.17 -0.96
CA GLU A 169 -29.70 20.17 -0.31
C GLU A 169 -29.06 20.73 0.97
#